data_AF-A0A7S4EGE0-F1
#
_entry.id   AF-A0A7S4EGE0-F1
#
_cell.length_a   1.000
_cell.length_b   1.000
_cell.length_c   1.000
_cell.angle_alpha   90.00
_cell.angle_beta   90.00
_cell.angle_gamma   90.00
#
_symmetry.space_group_name_H-M   'P 1'
#
loop_
_entity.id
_entity.type
_entity.pdbx_description
1 polymer ?
#
loop_
_entity_poly.entity_id
_entity_poly.type
_entity_poly.pdbx_seq_one_letter_code
_entity_poly.pdbx_strand_id
1 'polypeptide(L)'
;DPFVSSLSWVFPFPPSGLRYNNLLVTKAECLALMPVDEDGLGKLVNALAPSFTSRFGEVCWAAGGHGFGWWPAFIYDPRLTIGSVRELARKNLGKKHLIYYLACNEFPFSALPEAKITKWEQGLIDGYHCAETAKKFGQKRINTFNEAFRDANLEMAKPIEMRMQWNHSDLPQALPAPHPKKAPPPRKRRRREVSPVKRLASDKEYKSSKSRPRIKIRGFPLITEAPETEQLPTRKNLNFALEGLRISMKNSASRANPIVEHSEDGDLFVKLLQKESLPIEGPTGEAIPNTGKSDSPCKNVGFIKLVSRKKSTFSDARLVIQKDLVPDILCPYMEWRFFVPGIGPVSGQQEMNMGPIYSFLRRTTLDLNLGDGTLLHPLKVFIMEAKIAKTSSVTDSSTSTS
;
A
#
# COMPACT_ATOMS: atom_id res chain seq x y z
N ASP A 1 -25.10 -50.12 -14.42
CA ASP A 1 -23.76 -50.01 -13.79
C ASP A 1 -22.66 -50.02 -14.84
N PRO A 2 -21.63 -49.17 -14.68
CA PRO A 2 -21.48 -48.04 -15.58
C PRO A 2 -20.35 -48.21 -16.62
N PHE A 3 -20.67 -47.80 -17.85
CA PHE A 3 -19.73 -47.46 -18.90
C PHE A 3 -19.07 -46.11 -18.58
N VAL A 4 -17.76 -46.14 -18.30
CA VAL A 4 -16.92 -44.95 -18.17
C VAL A 4 -16.45 -44.54 -19.57
N SER A 5 -17.10 -43.55 -20.17
CA SER A 5 -16.62 -42.89 -21.38
C SER A 5 -15.80 -41.65 -21.01
N SER A 6 -14.49 -41.76 -21.17
CA SER A 6 -13.51 -40.67 -21.08
C SER A 6 -13.72 -39.68 -22.23
N LEU A 7 -14.10 -38.44 -21.92
CA LEU A 7 -14.11 -37.31 -22.83
C LEU A 7 -12.81 -36.53 -22.63
N SER A 8 -11.86 -36.72 -23.54
CA SER A 8 -10.65 -35.90 -23.67
C SER A 8 -11.00 -34.55 -24.31
N TRP A 9 -10.88 -33.47 -23.54
CA TRP A 9 -10.91 -32.11 -24.08
C TRP A 9 -9.49 -31.68 -24.46
N VAL A 10 -9.25 -31.50 -25.77
CA VAL A 10 -8.06 -30.86 -26.31
C VAL A 10 -8.31 -29.34 -26.27
N PHE A 11 -7.58 -28.63 -25.41
CA PHE A 11 -7.53 -27.16 -25.44
C PHE A 11 -6.35 -26.69 -26.29
N PRO A 12 -6.52 -25.64 -27.12
CA PRO A 12 -5.44 -25.08 -27.90
C PRO A 12 -4.53 -24.22 -26.99
N PHE A 13 -3.22 -24.44 -27.13
CA PHE A 13 -2.17 -23.63 -26.53
C PHE A 13 -2.23 -22.16 -26.99
N PRO A 14 -1.98 -21.18 -26.10
CA PRO A 14 -1.35 -19.93 -26.47
C PRO A 14 0.19 -20.07 -26.44
N PRO A 15 0.93 -19.37 -27.31
CA PRO A 15 2.39 -19.39 -27.32
C PRO A 15 2.96 -18.41 -26.28
N SER A 16 4.25 -18.58 -25.99
CA SER A 16 5.14 -17.76 -25.14
C SER A 16 5.23 -18.10 -23.64
N GLY A 17 5.93 -19.21 -23.41
CA GLY A 17 7.05 -19.36 -22.48
C GLY A 17 7.16 -18.43 -21.26
N LEU A 18 6.76 -18.94 -20.11
CA LEU A 18 7.54 -18.97 -18.86
C LEU A 18 6.90 -20.06 -17.98
N ARG A 19 7.53 -21.25 -17.95
CA ARG A 19 7.11 -22.32 -17.05
C ARG A 19 7.55 -21.97 -15.64
N TYR A 20 6.60 -21.59 -14.79
CA TYR A 20 6.78 -21.74 -13.34
C TYR A 20 6.66 -23.23 -13.02
N ASN A 21 7.79 -23.92 -12.96
CA ASN A 21 7.83 -25.21 -12.31
C ASN A 21 7.66 -24.97 -10.80
N ASN A 22 6.51 -25.37 -10.26
CA ASN A 22 6.32 -25.57 -8.83
C ASN A 22 7.22 -26.74 -8.39
N LEU A 23 8.51 -26.49 -8.22
CA LEU A 23 9.38 -27.37 -7.45
C LEU A 23 9.12 -27.04 -5.98
N LEU A 24 8.39 -27.91 -5.30
CA LEU A 24 8.43 -28.00 -3.85
C LEU A 24 9.85 -28.45 -3.46
N VAL A 25 10.79 -27.50 -3.40
CA VAL A 25 12.09 -27.72 -2.78
C VAL A 25 11.78 -28.01 -1.31
N THR A 26 12.08 -29.24 -0.90
CA THR A 26 11.79 -29.66 0.47
C THR A 26 12.73 -28.92 1.42
N LYS A 27 12.25 -28.58 2.63
CA LYS A 27 13.03 -27.91 3.68
C LYS A 27 14.40 -28.58 3.95
N ALA A 28 14.53 -29.87 3.64
CA ALA A 28 15.75 -30.66 3.77
C ALA A 28 16.84 -30.27 2.76
N GLU A 29 16.49 -29.91 1.52
CA GLU A 29 17.48 -29.55 0.49
C GLU A 29 18.05 -28.14 0.74
N CYS A 30 17.24 -27.20 1.23
CA CYS A 30 17.73 -25.87 1.62
C CYS A 30 18.71 -25.92 2.82
N LEU A 31 18.58 -26.91 3.71
CA LEU A 31 19.51 -27.10 4.82
C LEU A 31 20.89 -27.61 4.37
N ALA A 32 20.96 -28.34 3.25
CA ALA A 32 22.21 -28.91 2.73
C ALA A 32 23.13 -27.86 2.06
N LEU A 33 22.59 -26.70 1.70
CA LEU A 33 23.34 -25.58 1.12
C LEU A 33 23.67 -24.47 2.12
N MET A 34 23.35 -24.66 3.41
CA MET A 34 23.81 -23.72 4.42
C MET A 34 25.34 -23.78 4.49
N PRO A 35 26.04 -22.63 4.42
CA PRO A 35 27.49 -22.62 4.56
C PRO A 35 27.85 -23.29 5.88
N VAL A 36 28.75 -24.28 5.81
CA VAL A 36 29.29 -24.94 7.01
C VAL A 36 29.77 -23.85 7.96
N ASP A 37 29.30 -23.89 9.21
CA ASP A 37 29.54 -22.87 10.23
C ASP A 37 30.98 -22.95 10.76
N GLU A 38 31.96 -22.80 9.87
CA GLU A 38 33.39 -22.86 10.13
C GLU A 38 33.83 -21.76 11.11
N ASP A 39 33.16 -20.61 11.10
CA ASP A 39 33.50 -19.45 11.93
C ASP A 39 32.70 -19.36 13.25
N GLY A 40 31.83 -20.33 13.52
CA GLY A 40 31.02 -20.43 14.73
C GLY A 40 30.00 -19.29 14.91
N LEU A 41 29.67 -18.55 13.84
CA LEU A 41 28.70 -17.47 13.90
C LEU A 41 27.31 -17.99 14.30
N GLY A 42 26.94 -19.19 13.88
CA GLY A 42 25.68 -19.82 14.26
C GLY A 42 25.54 -19.95 15.78
N LYS A 43 26.60 -20.39 16.45
CA LYS A 43 26.64 -20.47 17.93
C LYS A 43 26.50 -19.10 18.58
N LEU A 44 27.17 -18.09 18.04
CA LEU A 44 27.08 -16.72 18.55
C LEU A 44 25.68 -16.13 18.38
N VAL A 45 25.03 -16.37 17.24
CA VAL A 45 23.66 -15.90 16.98
C VAL A 45 22.65 -16.61 17.88
N ASN A 46 22.81 -17.91 18.11
CA ASN A 46 21.96 -18.67 19.02
C ASN A 46 22.10 -18.26 20.49
N ALA A 47 23.26 -17.68 20.87
CA ALA A 47 23.50 -17.14 22.21
C ALA A 47 22.92 -15.73 22.41
N LEU A 48 22.39 -15.07 21.36
CA LEU A 48 21.78 -13.75 21.48
C LEU A 48 20.43 -13.80 22.21
N ALA A 49 20.09 -12.68 22.83
CA ALA A 49 18.78 -12.51 23.44
C ALA A 49 17.65 -12.65 22.39
N PRO A 50 16.48 -13.23 22.76
CA PRO A 50 15.32 -13.35 21.88
C PRO A 50 14.83 -12.02 21.31
N SER A 51 15.11 -10.89 21.98
CA SER A 51 14.80 -9.55 21.47
C SER A 51 15.52 -9.21 20.16
N PHE A 52 16.67 -9.83 19.90
CA PHE A 52 17.39 -9.67 18.63
C PHE A 52 16.92 -10.64 17.56
N THR A 53 16.79 -11.92 17.92
CA THR A 53 16.55 -13.01 16.95
C THR A 53 15.09 -13.10 16.51
N SER A 54 14.14 -12.72 17.37
CA SER A 54 12.70 -12.70 17.01
C SER A 54 12.35 -11.72 15.91
N ARG A 55 13.23 -10.74 15.65
CA ARG A 55 13.03 -9.69 14.64
C ARG A 55 13.60 -10.03 13.27
N PHE A 56 14.29 -11.16 13.10
CA PHE A 56 14.84 -11.55 11.80
C PHE A 56 13.70 -11.79 10.79
N GLY A 57 13.84 -11.21 9.60
CA GLY A 57 12.79 -11.22 8.55
C GLY A 57 11.70 -10.16 8.73
N GLU A 58 11.74 -9.36 9.80
CA GLU A 58 10.85 -8.20 9.97
C GLU A 58 11.15 -7.15 8.90
N VAL A 59 10.11 -6.68 8.19
CA VAL A 59 10.19 -5.51 7.31
C VAL A 59 10.08 -4.27 8.19
N CYS A 60 10.97 -3.32 7.98
CA CYS A 60 11.11 -2.14 8.82
C CYS A 60 11.51 -0.92 8.00
N TRP A 61 11.43 0.25 8.62
CA TRP A 61 12.07 1.46 8.13
C TRP A 61 13.42 1.62 8.82
N ALA A 62 14.45 1.89 8.04
CA ALA A 62 15.80 2.08 8.57
C ALA A 62 16.33 3.47 8.21
N ALA A 63 16.76 4.22 9.23
CA ALA A 63 17.43 5.51 9.10
C ALA A 63 18.94 5.34 9.17
N GLY A 64 19.56 5.12 8.03
CA GLY A 64 21.00 4.94 7.98
C GLY A 64 21.47 4.52 6.59
N GLY A 65 22.79 4.38 6.43
CA GLY A 65 23.39 4.09 5.13
C GLY A 65 23.48 5.33 4.24
N HIS A 66 24.64 5.52 3.60
CA HIS A 66 25.00 6.46 2.52
C HIS A 66 23.97 7.54 2.09
N GLY A 67 23.48 8.35 3.04
CA GLY A 67 22.54 9.45 2.81
C GLY A 67 21.14 9.06 2.32
N PHE A 68 20.63 7.85 2.60
CA PHE A 68 19.31 7.39 2.13
C PHE A 68 18.12 7.93 2.93
N GLY A 69 18.35 8.47 4.14
CA GLY A 69 17.25 8.84 5.05
C GLY A 69 16.55 7.59 5.57
N TRP A 70 15.26 7.71 5.88
CA TRP A 70 14.40 6.56 6.18
C TRP A 70 14.11 5.79 4.89
N TRP A 71 14.47 4.52 4.85
CA TRP A 71 14.35 3.66 3.68
C TRP A 71 13.69 2.31 4.02
N PRO A 72 12.86 1.73 3.12
CA PRO A 72 12.32 0.39 3.29
C PRO A 72 13.41 -0.67 3.36
N ALA A 73 13.40 -1.48 4.40
CA ALA A 73 14.45 -2.46 4.66
C ALA A 73 13.90 -3.69 5.40
N PHE A 74 14.73 -4.71 5.57
CA PHE A 74 14.42 -5.80 6.49
C PHE A 74 15.60 -6.13 7.40
N ILE A 75 15.27 -6.66 8.57
CA ILE A 75 16.26 -7.12 9.54
C ILE A 75 16.76 -8.48 9.07
N TYR A 76 18.03 -8.51 8.65
CA TYR A 76 18.65 -9.66 8.00
C TYR A 76 19.27 -10.60 9.02
N ASP A 77 19.11 -11.91 8.82
CA ASP A 77 19.76 -12.93 9.64
C ASP A 77 21.27 -13.02 9.32
N PRO A 78 22.17 -12.70 10.26
CA PRO A 78 23.62 -12.78 10.05
C PRO A 78 24.11 -14.15 9.56
N ARG A 79 23.42 -15.24 9.92
CA ARG A 79 23.82 -16.61 9.55
C ARG A 79 23.81 -16.83 8.05
N LEU A 80 22.96 -16.09 7.34
CA LEU A 80 22.76 -16.17 5.89
C LEU A 80 23.72 -15.27 5.09
N THR A 81 24.69 -14.66 5.76
CA THR A 81 25.66 -13.76 5.11
C THR A 81 26.98 -14.45 4.84
N ILE A 82 27.67 -13.98 3.80
CA ILE A 82 29.00 -14.45 3.39
C ILE A 82 29.96 -13.26 3.21
N GLY A 83 31.27 -13.52 3.23
CA GLY A 83 32.32 -12.53 2.96
C GLY A 83 32.32 -11.34 3.93
N SER A 84 32.55 -10.14 3.40
CA SER A 84 32.71 -8.90 4.19
C SER A 84 31.46 -8.51 4.99
N VAL A 85 30.26 -8.88 4.50
CA VAL A 85 29.00 -8.64 5.22
C VAL A 85 28.93 -9.52 6.47
N ARG A 86 29.41 -10.76 6.38
CA ARG A 86 29.49 -11.68 7.53
C ARG A 86 30.43 -11.16 8.60
N GLU A 87 31.59 -10.65 8.21
CA GLU A 87 32.52 -10.00 9.14
C GLU A 87 31.91 -8.77 9.82
N LEU A 88 31.19 -7.95 9.05
CA LEU A 88 30.48 -6.78 9.58
C LEU A 88 29.42 -7.18 10.59
N ALA A 89 28.62 -8.22 10.28
CA ALA A 89 27.58 -8.73 11.15
C ALA A 89 28.19 -9.30 12.45
N ARG A 90 29.24 -10.12 12.33
CA ARG A 90 29.97 -10.69 13.47
C ARG A 90 30.52 -9.61 14.41
N LYS A 91 31.10 -8.54 13.85
CA LYS A 91 31.66 -7.42 14.64
C LYS A 91 30.59 -6.65 15.44
N ASN A 92 29.35 -6.62 14.95
CA ASN A 92 28.27 -5.83 15.54
C ASN A 92 27.20 -6.67 16.23
N LEU A 93 27.43 -7.98 16.36
CA LEU A 93 26.48 -8.91 16.95
C LEU A 93 26.11 -8.51 18.38
N GLY A 94 24.81 -8.54 18.70
CA GLY A 94 24.27 -8.15 20.01
C GLY A 94 24.31 -6.64 20.32
N LYS A 95 24.90 -5.81 19.45
CA LYS A 95 24.94 -4.35 19.60
C LYS A 95 24.06 -3.64 18.57
N LYS A 96 23.98 -4.19 17.36
CA LYS A 96 23.25 -3.63 16.23
C LYS A 96 22.60 -4.74 15.42
N HIS A 97 21.52 -4.41 14.73
CA HIS A 97 20.91 -5.29 13.76
C HIS A 97 21.61 -5.14 12.42
N LEU A 98 21.75 -6.25 11.69
CA LEU A 98 22.13 -6.21 10.29
C LEU A 98 20.88 -5.90 9.47
N ILE A 99 20.94 -4.84 8.67
CA ILE A 99 19.82 -4.34 7.87
C ILE A 99 20.15 -4.50 6.40
N TYR A 100 19.20 -5.01 5.63
CA TYR A 100 19.24 -5.04 4.18
C TYR A 100 18.29 -3.99 3.58
N TYR A 101 18.80 -3.08 2.77
CA TYR A 101 18.02 -2.06 2.07
C TYR A 101 17.46 -2.61 0.77
N LEU A 102 16.14 -2.57 0.63
CA LEU A 102 15.46 -3.01 -0.59
C LEU A 102 15.81 -2.11 -1.78
N ALA A 103 15.97 -2.72 -2.95
CA ALA A 103 16.36 -2.12 -4.22
C ALA A 103 17.67 -1.28 -4.18
N CYS A 104 18.53 -1.45 -3.17
CA CYS A 104 19.78 -0.71 -3.06
C CYS A 104 20.98 -1.56 -3.52
N ASN A 105 21.47 -1.30 -4.75
CA ASN A 105 22.55 -2.11 -5.34
C ASN A 105 23.96 -1.69 -4.87
N GLU A 106 24.15 -0.42 -4.47
CA GLU A 106 25.49 0.10 -4.14
C GLU A 106 25.95 -0.37 -2.75
N PHE A 107 25.06 -0.30 -1.77
CA PHE A 107 25.34 -0.62 -0.37
C PHE A 107 24.11 -1.30 0.27
N PRO A 108 23.82 -2.55 -0.10
CA PRO A 108 22.61 -3.24 0.35
C PRO A 108 22.61 -3.51 1.85
N PHE A 109 23.77 -3.60 2.52
CA PHE A 109 23.85 -3.97 3.93
C PHE A 109 24.41 -2.85 4.82
N SER A 110 23.87 -2.71 6.03
CA SER A 110 24.44 -1.89 7.09
C SER A 110 24.12 -2.42 8.48
N ALA A 111 25.02 -2.22 9.44
CA ALA A 111 24.76 -2.54 10.84
C ALA A 111 24.24 -1.30 11.58
N LEU A 112 22.97 -1.32 12.00
CA LEU A 112 22.29 -0.18 12.64
C LEU A 112 21.82 -0.48 14.08
N PRO A 113 21.95 0.49 15.00
CA PRO A 113 21.34 0.38 16.33
C PRO A 113 19.81 0.43 16.23
N GLU A 114 19.14 -0.09 17.25
CA GLU A 114 17.67 -0.13 17.31
C GLU A 114 17.01 1.26 17.20
N ALA A 115 17.64 2.30 17.75
CA ALA A 115 17.17 3.69 17.64
C ALA A 115 17.07 4.22 16.19
N LYS A 116 17.67 3.52 15.22
CA LYS A 116 17.63 3.88 13.80
C LYS A 116 16.71 2.95 12.99
N ILE A 117 15.91 2.14 13.67
CA ILE A 117 15.01 1.17 13.07
C ILE A 117 13.61 1.44 13.63
N THR A 118 12.66 1.62 12.74
CA THR A 118 11.25 1.86 13.09
C THR A 118 10.41 0.75 12.48
N LYS A 119 9.40 0.27 13.21
CA LYS A 119 8.45 -0.72 12.71
C LYS A 119 7.76 -0.23 11.45
N TRP A 120 7.38 -1.15 10.57
CA TRP A 120 6.78 -0.82 9.29
C TRP A 120 5.56 0.09 9.42
N GLU A 121 4.62 -0.27 10.29
CA GLU A 121 3.36 0.43 10.52
C GLU A 121 3.60 1.83 11.09
N GLN A 122 4.54 1.95 12.04
CA GLN A 122 4.88 3.23 12.63
C GLN A 122 5.47 4.20 11.59
N GLY A 123 6.36 3.72 10.72
CA GLY A 123 6.91 4.57 9.66
C GLY A 123 5.89 4.98 8.59
N LEU A 124 4.80 4.24 8.42
CA LEU A 124 3.68 4.67 7.58
C LEU A 124 2.95 5.87 8.23
N ILE A 125 2.70 5.80 9.54
CA ILE A 125 2.10 6.90 10.33
C ILE A 125 3.00 8.14 10.29
N ASP A 126 4.31 7.95 10.45
CA ASP A 126 5.30 9.02 10.44
C ASP A 126 5.57 9.59 9.03
N GLY A 127 4.91 9.06 7.99
CA GLY A 127 4.98 9.58 6.62
C GLY A 127 6.27 9.22 5.87
N TYR A 128 7.02 8.19 6.28
CA TYR A 128 8.28 7.82 5.61
C TYR A 128 8.07 7.34 4.17
N HIS A 129 6.89 6.78 3.86
CA HIS A 129 6.46 6.42 2.51
C HIS A 129 6.37 7.61 1.54
N CYS A 130 6.33 8.85 2.04
CA CYS A 130 6.32 10.06 1.20
C CYS A 130 7.67 10.35 0.53
N ALA A 131 8.73 9.60 0.87
CA ALA A 131 10.05 9.66 0.24
C ALA A 131 10.70 11.05 0.27
N GLU A 132 10.45 11.86 1.30
CA GLU A 132 10.93 13.26 1.34
C GLU A 132 12.45 13.38 1.18
N THR A 133 13.20 12.45 1.78
CA THR A 133 14.66 12.43 1.63
C THR A 133 15.03 12.09 0.19
N ALA A 134 14.47 11.02 -0.40
CA ALA A 134 14.75 10.62 -1.77
C ALA A 134 14.43 11.74 -2.78
N LYS A 135 13.36 12.50 -2.57
CA LYS A 135 12.97 13.65 -3.40
C LYS A 135 14.07 14.71 -3.51
N LYS A 136 14.82 14.96 -2.43
CA LYS A 136 15.93 15.93 -2.41
C LYS A 136 17.12 15.50 -3.28
N PHE A 137 17.26 14.21 -3.58
CA PHE A 137 18.38 13.66 -4.37
C PHE A 137 18.02 13.40 -5.84
N GLY A 138 16.79 13.71 -6.27
CA GLY A 138 16.36 13.66 -7.67
C GLY A 138 15.59 12.38 -8.07
N GLN A 139 15.11 12.38 -9.32
CA GLN A 139 14.13 11.41 -9.82
C GLN A 139 14.61 9.96 -9.79
N LYS A 140 15.90 9.70 -10.08
CA LYS A 140 16.45 8.34 -10.06
C LYS A 140 16.28 7.71 -8.67
N ARG A 141 16.57 8.47 -7.60
CA ARG A 141 16.46 7.98 -6.22
C ARG A 141 15.01 7.80 -5.79
N ILE A 142 14.10 8.66 -6.24
CA ILE A 142 12.66 8.48 -6.04
C ILE A 142 12.19 7.16 -6.67
N ASN A 143 12.62 6.86 -7.90
CA ASN A 143 12.22 5.63 -8.58
C ASN A 143 12.72 4.39 -7.84
N THR A 144 13.99 4.38 -7.40
CA THR A 144 14.55 3.28 -6.59
C THR A 144 13.83 3.16 -5.24
N PHE A 145 13.44 4.27 -4.62
CA PHE A 145 12.64 4.26 -3.39
C PHE A 145 11.26 3.62 -3.63
N ASN A 146 10.58 4.00 -4.72
CA ASN A 146 9.26 3.45 -5.04
C ASN A 146 9.31 1.96 -5.34
N GLU A 147 10.37 1.50 -6.00
CA GLU A 147 10.65 0.08 -6.21
C GLU A 147 10.87 -0.63 -4.87
N ALA A 148 11.77 -0.12 -4.01
CA ALA A 148 11.99 -0.64 -2.67
C ALA A 148 10.71 -0.71 -1.83
N PHE A 149 9.86 0.32 -1.92
CA PHE A 149 8.59 0.41 -1.20
C PHE A 149 7.58 -0.62 -1.73
N ARG A 150 7.49 -0.80 -3.05
CA ARG A 150 6.65 -1.84 -3.65
C ARG A 150 7.10 -3.23 -3.19
N ASP A 151 8.40 -3.49 -3.22
CA ASP A 151 8.96 -4.79 -2.84
C ASP A 151 8.76 -5.06 -1.34
N ALA A 152 8.89 -4.04 -0.50
CA ALA A 152 8.58 -4.13 0.94
C ALA A 152 7.12 -4.52 1.20
N ASN A 153 6.17 -3.96 0.44
CA ASN A 153 4.76 -4.32 0.56
C ASN A 153 4.50 -5.76 0.10
N LEU A 154 5.17 -6.22 -0.96
CA LEU A 154 5.09 -7.62 -1.41
C LEU A 154 5.66 -8.59 -0.38
N GLU A 155 6.76 -8.24 0.29
CA GLU A 155 7.33 -9.05 1.38
C GLU A 155 6.47 -9.02 2.64
N MET A 156 5.86 -7.87 2.98
CA MET A 156 4.95 -7.76 4.12
C MET A 156 3.73 -8.67 3.99
N ALA A 157 3.23 -8.89 2.78
CA ALA A 157 2.12 -9.80 2.52
C ALA A 157 2.48 -11.28 2.74
N LYS A 158 3.77 -11.62 2.83
CA LYS A 158 4.23 -12.99 3.11
C LYS A 158 4.35 -13.20 4.63
N PRO A 159 4.13 -14.44 5.13
CA PRO A 159 4.47 -14.78 6.51
C PRO A 159 5.99 -14.68 6.72
N ILE A 160 6.43 -14.37 7.95
CA ILE A 160 7.83 -14.06 8.28
C ILE A 160 8.78 -15.19 7.85
N GLU A 161 8.36 -16.45 7.98
CA GLU A 161 9.14 -17.64 7.63
C GLU A 161 9.35 -17.78 6.11
N MET A 162 8.50 -17.16 5.29
CA MET A 162 8.61 -17.16 3.83
C MET A 162 9.23 -15.87 3.29
N ARG A 163 9.31 -14.83 4.12
CA ARG A 163 10.14 -13.66 3.81
C ARG A 163 11.58 -14.13 3.71
N MET A 164 12.34 -13.51 2.81
CA MET A 164 13.73 -13.88 2.51
C MET A 164 13.95 -15.21 1.76
N GLN A 165 12.92 -15.95 1.33
CA GLN A 165 13.11 -17.12 0.45
C GLN A 165 13.81 -16.78 -0.87
N TRP A 166 13.68 -15.54 -1.35
CA TRP A 166 14.39 -15.04 -2.53
C TRP A 166 15.91 -14.87 -2.33
N ASN A 167 16.42 -14.85 -1.09
CA ASN A 167 17.87 -14.90 -0.80
C ASN A 167 18.42 -16.33 -0.80
N HIS A 168 17.55 -17.34 -0.89
CA HIS A 168 17.91 -18.75 -0.99
C HIS A 168 17.75 -19.30 -2.41
N SER A 169 17.39 -18.48 -3.40
CA SER A 169 17.56 -18.89 -4.79
C SER A 169 19.06 -19.11 -5.01
N ASP A 170 19.44 -20.32 -5.45
CA ASP A 170 20.83 -20.83 -5.59
C ASP A 170 21.78 -19.99 -6.47
N LEU A 171 21.34 -18.83 -6.94
CA LEU A 171 22.17 -17.85 -7.60
C LEU A 171 22.85 -17.00 -6.50
N PRO A 172 24.17 -17.15 -6.28
CA PRO A 172 24.87 -16.30 -5.34
C PRO A 172 24.66 -14.84 -5.73
N GLN A 173 24.03 -14.06 -4.85
CA GLN A 173 24.07 -12.60 -4.92
C GLN A 173 25.49 -12.16 -4.58
N ALA A 174 26.39 -12.29 -5.55
CA ALA A 174 27.66 -11.61 -5.49
C ALA A 174 27.35 -10.12 -5.42
N LEU A 175 27.71 -9.47 -4.30
CA LEU A 175 27.78 -8.03 -4.27
C LEU A 175 28.62 -7.60 -5.49
N PRO A 176 28.17 -6.62 -6.28
CA PRO A 176 28.95 -6.15 -7.41
C PRO A 176 30.36 -5.85 -6.91
N ALA A 177 31.35 -6.56 -7.45
CA ALA A 177 32.72 -6.43 -7.03
C ALA A 177 33.06 -4.93 -7.04
N PRO A 178 33.66 -4.39 -5.96
CA PRO A 178 33.92 -2.97 -5.85
C PRO A 178 34.64 -2.53 -7.11
N HIS A 179 33.98 -1.70 -7.93
CA HIS A 179 34.56 -1.26 -9.19
C HIS A 179 35.95 -0.69 -8.86
N PRO A 180 37.02 -1.20 -9.49
CA PRO A 180 38.36 -0.72 -9.21
C PRO A 180 38.33 0.78 -9.42
N LYS A 181 38.62 1.54 -8.35
CA LYS A 181 38.64 3.01 -8.39
C LYS A 181 39.56 3.38 -9.53
N LYS A 182 38.99 3.83 -10.66
CA LYS A 182 39.78 4.38 -11.76
C LYS A 182 40.63 5.48 -11.14
N ALA A 183 41.95 5.30 -11.18
CA ALA A 183 42.88 6.28 -10.66
C ALA A 183 42.46 7.65 -11.21
N PRO A 184 42.28 8.66 -10.35
CA PRO A 184 41.85 9.97 -10.82
C PRO A 184 42.80 10.41 -11.92
N PRO A 185 42.28 10.84 -13.09
CA PRO A 185 43.14 11.30 -14.18
C PRO A 185 44.08 12.37 -13.62
N PRO A 186 45.38 12.34 -13.97
CA PRO A 186 46.36 13.26 -13.43
C PRO A 186 45.85 14.67 -13.62
N ARG A 187 45.55 15.35 -12.49
CA ARG A 187 45.12 16.75 -12.50
C ARG A 187 46.23 17.54 -13.18
N LYS A 188 46.02 17.90 -14.45
CA LYS A 188 46.81 18.94 -15.10
C LYS A 188 46.68 20.19 -14.23
N ARG A 189 47.74 20.46 -13.47
CA ARG A 189 47.89 21.58 -12.55
C ARG A 189 47.78 22.86 -13.38
N ARG A 190 46.55 23.34 -13.54
CA ARG A 190 46.27 24.61 -14.22
C ARG A 190 46.81 25.70 -13.31
N ARG A 191 48.03 26.14 -13.63
CA ARG A 191 48.73 27.28 -13.03
C ARG A 191 47.77 28.46 -13.05
N ARG A 192 47.18 28.79 -11.90
CA ARG A 192 46.42 30.02 -11.71
C ARG A 192 47.42 31.15 -11.76
N GLU A 193 47.31 31.98 -12.80
CA GLU A 193 47.90 33.30 -12.78
C GLU A 193 47.21 34.11 -11.70
N VAL A 194 48.04 34.65 -10.80
CA VAL A 194 47.65 35.51 -9.70
C VAL A 194 47.48 36.91 -10.28
N SER A 195 46.24 37.37 -10.42
CA SER A 195 45.96 38.80 -10.62
C SER A 195 45.79 39.47 -9.25
N PRO A 196 46.53 40.56 -8.93
CA PRO A 196 46.42 41.25 -7.66
C PRO A 196 45.63 42.54 -7.82
N VAL A 197 44.35 42.60 -7.41
CA VAL A 197 43.66 43.91 -7.34
C VAL A 197 42.69 44.00 -6.15
N LYS A 198 43.16 44.79 -5.17
CA LYS A 198 42.48 45.77 -4.30
C LYS A 198 41.28 45.34 -3.44
N ARG A 199 41.60 45.23 -2.15
CA ARG A 199 40.74 45.65 -1.03
C ARG A 199 40.42 47.15 -1.16
N LEU A 200 39.16 47.50 -0.97
CA LEU A 200 38.76 48.78 -0.38
C LEU A 200 37.38 48.59 0.26
N ALA A 201 37.31 49.01 1.51
CA ALA A 201 36.13 49.00 2.37
C ALA A 201 35.05 49.96 1.87
N SER A 202 33.80 49.69 2.23
CA SER A 202 32.95 50.72 2.83
C SER A 202 31.75 50.10 3.54
N ASP A 203 31.60 50.53 4.78
CA ASP A 203 30.37 50.51 5.55
C ASP A 203 29.23 51.20 4.80
N LYS A 204 28.01 50.68 4.94
CA LYS A 204 26.80 51.50 5.09
C LYS A 204 25.61 50.70 5.59
N GLU A 205 25.37 50.91 6.87
CA GLU A 205 24.11 50.98 7.59
C GLU A 205 22.97 51.64 6.75
N TYR A 206 21.76 51.05 6.73
CA TYR A 206 20.44 51.67 7.00
C TYR A 206 19.25 50.89 6.38
N LYS A 207 18.30 50.56 7.27
CA LYS A 207 16.82 50.59 7.14
C LYS A 207 16.16 50.21 5.80
N SER A 208 15.24 49.25 5.83
CA SER A 208 13.80 49.59 5.91
C SER A 208 12.89 48.35 5.87
N SER A 209 11.93 48.37 6.78
CA SER A 209 10.70 47.59 6.82
C SER A 209 9.86 47.78 5.56
N LYS A 210 9.41 46.68 4.93
CA LYS A 210 8.21 46.68 4.08
C LYS A 210 7.34 45.47 4.39
N SER A 211 6.28 45.74 5.14
CA SER A 211 5.07 44.95 5.25
C SER A 211 4.40 44.82 3.88
N ARG A 212 3.79 43.66 3.62
CA ARG A 212 2.88 43.42 2.48
C ARG A 212 1.63 42.67 2.96
N PRO A 213 0.51 42.77 2.22
CA PRO A 213 -0.75 43.22 2.77
C PRO A 213 -1.74 42.10 3.08
N ARG A 214 -2.63 42.42 4.02
CA ARG A 214 -3.81 41.66 4.45
C ARG A 214 -4.87 41.71 3.34
N ILE A 215 -5.10 40.59 2.66
CA ILE A 215 -6.19 40.45 1.70
C ILE A 215 -7.51 40.27 2.48
N LYS A 216 -8.39 41.27 2.41
CA LYS A 216 -9.78 41.17 2.85
C LYS A 216 -10.60 40.59 1.70
N ILE A 217 -11.16 39.40 1.86
CA ILE A 217 -12.20 38.90 0.96
C ILE A 217 -13.54 39.37 1.53
N ARG A 218 -14.15 40.31 0.80
CA ARG A 218 -15.54 40.77 0.95
C ARG A 218 -16.48 39.66 0.47
N GLY A 219 -17.58 39.51 1.19
CA GLY A 219 -18.61 38.50 0.98
C GLY A 219 -19.34 38.61 -0.34
N PHE A 220 -19.97 37.49 -0.70
CA PHE A 220 -21.04 37.42 -1.68
C PHE A 220 -22.38 37.18 -0.97
N PRO A 221 -23.48 37.70 -1.54
CA PRO A 221 -24.76 37.82 -0.87
C PRO A 221 -25.61 36.55 -0.94
N LEU A 222 -26.52 36.47 0.03
CA LEU A 222 -27.74 35.66 0.05
C LEU A 222 -28.43 35.65 -1.32
N ILE A 223 -28.83 34.46 -1.77
CA ILE A 223 -29.98 34.29 -2.67
C ILE A 223 -30.99 33.41 -1.96
N THR A 224 -32.20 33.97 -1.95
CA THR A 224 -33.45 33.58 -1.33
C THR A 224 -34.08 32.35 -2.02
N GLU A 225 -34.92 31.69 -1.24
CA GLU A 225 -35.63 30.44 -1.46
C GLU A 225 -36.74 30.45 -2.54
N ALA A 226 -37.14 29.22 -2.88
CA ALA A 226 -38.47 28.73 -3.30
C ALA A 226 -38.70 28.39 -4.81
N PRO A 227 -39.61 27.44 -5.15
CA PRO A 227 -40.22 26.36 -4.37
C PRO A 227 -40.16 24.95 -5.03
N GLU A 228 -40.30 23.95 -4.17
CA GLU A 228 -41.10 22.71 -4.32
C GLU A 228 -41.11 21.97 -5.67
N THR A 229 -40.44 20.82 -5.68
CA THR A 229 -41.06 19.61 -6.22
C THR A 229 -40.81 18.49 -5.23
N GLU A 230 -41.67 18.42 -4.21
CA GLU A 230 -41.76 17.27 -3.33
C GLU A 230 -42.16 16.04 -4.17
N GLN A 231 -41.23 15.10 -4.33
CA GLN A 231 -41.58 13.70 -4.56
C GLN A 231 -40.98 12.87 -3.43
N LEU A 232 -41.87 12.46 -2.54
CA LEU A 232 -41.63 11.50 -1.46
C LEU A 232 -40.95 10.21 -1.97
N PRO A 233 -39.91 9.71 -1.29
CA PRO A 233 -39.15 8.54 -1.70
C PRO A 233 -39.63 7.27 -0.99
N THR A 234 -39.76 6.16 -1.73
CA THR A 234 -39.64 4.75 -1.29
C THR A 234 -40.08 3.84 -2.46
N ARG A 235 -39.57 2.59 -2.56
CA ARG A 235 -39.80 1.57 -3.64
C ARG A 235 -39.07 1.65 -4.98
N LYS A 236 -38.56 2.79 -5.46
CA LYS A 236 -38.02 2.86 -6.85
C LYS A 236 -36.80 1.95 -7.10
N ASN A 237 -35.82 1.89 -6.20
CA ASN A 237 -34.59 1.09 -6.43
C ASN A 237 -34.83 -0.43 -6.40
N LEU A 238 -35.79 -0.90 -5.59
CA LEU A 238 -36.18 -2.32 -5.56
C LEU A 238 -37.01 -2.67 -6.80
N ASN A 239 -37.89 -1.78 -7.25
CA ASN A 239 -38.60 -1.94 -8.52
C ASN A 239 -37.63 -1.92 -9.71
N PHE A 240 -36.56 -1.12 -9.71
CA PHE A 240 -35.55 -1.16 -10.77
C PHE A 240 -34.78 -2.48 -10.81
N ALA A 241 -34.42 -3.05 -9.65
CA ALA A 241 -33.77 -4.36 -9.59
C ALA A 241 -34.73 -5.49 -10.02
N LEU A 242 -35.99 -5.43 -9.61
CA LEU A 242 -37.02 -6.38 -10.03
C LEU A 242 -37.39 -6.25 -11.51
N GLU A 243 -37.39 -5.03 -12.06
CA GLU A 243 -37.68 -4.80 -13.46
C GLU A 243 -36.50 -5.25 -14.35
N GLY A 244 -35.26 -5.07 -13.89
CA GLY A 244 -34.08 -5.69 -14.51
C GLY A 244 -34.18 -7.22 -14.57
N LEU A 245 -34.63 -7.85 -13.49
CA LEU A 245 -34.87 -9.30 -13.45
C LEU A 245 -36.03 -9.72 -14.37
N ARG A 246 -37.13 -8.95 -14.43
CA ARG A 246 -38.24 -9.22 -15.35
C ARG A 246 -37.84 -9.10 -16.81
N ILE A 247 -37.04 -8.10 -17.18
CA ILE A 247 -36.53 -7.92 -18.55
C ILE A 247 -35.60 -9.09 -18.91
N SER A 248 -34.75 -9.53 -17.98
CA SER A 248 -33.89 -10.71 -18.16
C SER A 248 -34.69 -12.02 -18.34
N MET A 249 -35.77 -12.21 -17.57
CA MET A 249 -36.64 -13.39 -17.67
C MET A 249 -37.53 -13.38 -18.93
N LYS A 250 -37.98 -12.22 -19.41
CA LYS A 250 -38.72 -12.12 -20.68
C LYS A 250 -37.84 -12.37 -21.90
N ASN A 251 -36.56 -11.98 -21.82
CA ASN A 251 -35.61 -12.15 -22.93
C ASN A 251 -35.02 -13.55 -23.01
N SER A 252 -35.12 -14.39 -21.98
CA SER A 252 -34.64 -15.78 -22.02
C SER A 252 -35.54 -16.74 -22.81
N ALA A 253 -36.77 -16.33 -23.13
CA ALA A 253 -37.66 -17.07 -24.04
C ALA A 253 -37.41 -16.76 -25.53
N SER A 254 -36.67 -15.68 -25.84
CA SER A 254 -36.30 -15.32 -27.21
C SER A 254 -34.80 -15.56 -27.38
N ARG A 255 -34.41 -16.46 -28.29
CA ARG A 255 -33.01 -16.70 -28.69
C ARG A 255 -32.36 -15.50 -29.43
N ALA A 256 -32.88 -14.29 -29.26
CA ALA A 256 -32.27 -13.08 -29.78
C ALA A 256 -31.17 -12.63 -28.82
N ASN A 257 -29.98 -12.41 -29.38
CA ASN A 257 -28.80 -11.92 -28.66
C ASN A 257 -29.17 -10.75 -27.73
N PRO A 258 -28.63 -10.69 -26.50
CA PRO A 258 -28.89 -9.58 -25.61
C PRO A 258 -28.51 -8.29 -26.33
N ILE A 259 -29.50 -7.39 -26.47
CA ILE A 259 -29.33 -6.06 -27.05
C ILE A 259 -28.25 -5.36 -26.22
N VAL A 260 -27.05 -5.32 -26.78
CA VAL A 260 -25.93 -4.57 -26.22
C VAL A 260 -26.29 -3.10 -26.39
N GLU A 261 -26.75 -2.45 -25.33
CA GLU A 261 -26.96 -1.00 -25.33
C GLU A 261 -25.61 -0.32 -25.62
N HIS A 262 -25.42 0.16 -26.85
CA HIS A 262 -24.23 0.88 -27.32
C HIS A 262 -24.16 2.33 -26.82
N SER A 263 -24.72 2.63 -25.64
CA SER A 263 -24.39 3.87 -24.94
C SER A 263 -22.95 3.75 -24.48
N GLU A 264 -22.03 4.49 -25.11
CA GLU A 264 -20.59 4.35 -24.86
C GLU A 264 -20.20 4.59 -23.40
N ASP A 265 -21.05 5.25 -22.61
CA ASP A 265 -20.81 5.56 -21.20
C ASP A 265 -21.75 4.79 -20.26
N GLY A 266 -23.04 4.70 -20.58
CA GLY A 266 -24.04 3.92 -19.84
C GLY A 266 -24.21 4.28 -18.36
N ASP A 267 -25.33 3.84 -17.77
CA ASP A 267 -25.49 3.91 -16.32
C ASP A 267 -24.52 2.94 -15.62
N LEU A 268 -24.09 3.32 -14.43
CA LEU A 268 -23.23 2.50 -13.57
C LEU A 268 -24.02 2.03 -12.35
N PHE A 269 -24.22 0.72 -12.26
CA PHE A 269 -24.85 0.07 -11.13
C PHE A 269 -23.79 -0.41 -10.15
N VAL A 270 -23.93 -0.01 -8.89
CA VAL A 270 -22.96 -0.31 -7.83
C VAL A 270 -23.66 -1.08 -6.72
N LYS A 271 -23.08 -2.21 -6.33
CA LYS A 271 -23.46 -2.99 -5.15
C LYS A 271 -22.60 -2.59 -3.97
N LEU A 272 -23.24 -2.12 -2.90
CA LEU A 272 -22.55 -1.68 -1.69
C LEU A 272 -22.44 -2.84 -0.69
N LEU A 273 -21.22 -3.09 -0.25
CA LEU A 273 -20.89 -4.16 0.68
C LEU A 273 -20.26 -3.55 1.94
N GLN A 274 -20.80 -3.85 3.10
CA GLN A 274 -20.23 -3.41 4.38
C GLN A 274 -19.27 -4.47 4.89
N LYS A 275 -18.06 -4.05 5.21
CA LYS A 275 -17.06 -4.88 5.88
C LYS A 275 -17.15 -4.65 7.38
N GLU A 276 -17.57 -5.68 8.12
CA GLU A 276 -17.65 -5.67 9.59
C GLU A 276 -16.24 -5.68 10.17
N SER A 277 -15.64 -4.49 10.27
CA SER A 277 -14.29 -4.23 10.78
C SER A 277 -13.13 -4.86 9.97
N LEU A 278 -12.00 -4.16 9.97
CA LEU A 278 -10.74 -4.81 9.64
C LEU A 278 -10.43 -5.77 10.79
N PRO A 279 -9.91 -6.99 10.52
CA PRO A 279 -9.27 -7.75 11.58
C PRO A 279 -8.23 -6.82 12.20
N ILE A 280 -8.49 -6.39 13.43
CA ILE A 280 -7.49 -5.74 14.24
C ILE A 280 -6.53 -6.89 14.55
N GLU A 281 -5.57 -7.13 13.66
CA GLU A 281 -4.42 -7.96 13.95
C GLU A 281 -3.61 -7.22 15.01
N GLY A 282 -4.10 -7.28 16.25
CA GLY A 282 -3.37 -6.95 17.44
C GLY A 282 -2.35 -8.08 17.71
N PRO A 283 -1.19 -7.76 18.29
CA PRO A 283 -0.05 -8.67 18.40
C PRO A 283 -0.16 -9.71 19.54
N THR A 284 -1.34 -9.95 20.12
CA THR A 284 -1.49 -11.00 21.14
C THR A 284 -1.73 -12.34 20.47
N GLY A 285 -0.62 -13.04 20.23
CA GLY A 285 -0.59 -14.37 19.67
C GLY A 285 -1.25 -15.39 20.59
N GLU A 286 -2.45 -15.81 20.23
CA GLU A 286 -2.91 -17.18 20.43
C GLU A 286 -3.44 -17.68 19.09
N ALA A 287 -2.65 -18.54 18.46
CA ALA A 287 -2.96 -19.15 17.19
C ALA A 287 -4.14 -20.13 17.37
N ILE A 288 -5.33 -19.73 16.93
CA ILE A 288 -6.41 -20.67 16.65
C ILE A 288 -6.13 -21.28 15.26
N PRO A 289 -6.15 -22.61 15.12
CA PRO A 289 -5.69 -23.27 13.91
C PRO A 289 -6.62 -23.00 12.72
N ASN A 290 -5.95 -22.69 11.62
CA ASN A 290 -6.39 -22.68 10.24
C ASN A 290 -7.45 -23.75 9.90
N THR A 291 -8.66 -23.31 9.61
CA THR A 291 -9.56 -24.00 8.68
C THR A 291 -10.26 -22.98 7.78
N GLY A 292 -9.71 -22.83 6.56
CA GLY A 292 -10.44 -22.47 5.32
C GLY A 292 -11.16 -21.13 5.25
N LYS A 293 -10.66 -20.22 4.39
CA LYS A 293 -11.37 -19.03 3.87
C LYS A 293 -12.18 -18.27 4.93
N SER A 294 -11.52 -17.43 5.73
CA SER A 294 -12.22 -16.37 6.46
C SER A 294 -12.61 -15.25 5.47
N ASP A 295 -13.49 -15.57 4.51
CA ASP A 295 -14.30 -14.55 3.86
C ASP A 295 -15.23 -14.02 4.95
N SER A 296 -14.78 -13.03 5.71
CA SER A 296 -15.67 -12.38 6.67
C SER A 296 -16.90 -11.92 5.89
N PRO A 297 -18.11 -12.35 6.31
CA PRO A 297 -19.31 -12.18 5.50
C PRO A 297 -19.53 -10.68 5.29
N CYS A 298 -19.31 -10.23 4.06
CA CYS A 298 -19.61 -8.86 3.68
C CYS A 298 -21.14 -8.70 3.65
N LYS A 299 -21.69 -7.84 4.50
CA LYS A 299 -23.13 -7.58 4.54
C LYS A 299 -23.52 -6.74 3.32
N ASN A 300 -24.53 -7.18 2.57
CA ASN A 300 -25.06 -6.37 1.48
C ASN A 300 -25.85 -5.19 2.04
N VAL A 301 -25.40 -3.98 1.74
CA VAL A 301 -25.98 -2.72 2.23
C VAL A 301 -27.06 -2.24 1.27
N GLY A 302 -26.86 -2.46 -0.03
CA GLY A 302 -27.83 -2.05 -1.04
C GLY A 302 -27.20 -1.84 -2.41
N PHE A 303 -27.96 -1.18 -3.27
CA PHE A 303 -27.55 -0.83 -4.62
C PHE A 303 -27.79 0.65 -4.87
N ILE A 304 -26.86 1.28 -5.58
CA ILE A 304 -27.00 2.64 -6.07
C ILE A 304 -26.81 2.66 -7.58
N LYS A 305 -27.43 3.66 -8.22
CA LYS A 305 -27.30 3.93 -9.64
C LYS A 305 -26.57 5.25 -9.83
N LEU A 306 -25.51 5.22 -10.63
CA LEU A 306 -24.72 6.39 -11.01
C LEU A 306 -24.93 6.68 -12.49
N VAL A 307 -24.80 7.96 -12.85
CA VAL A 307 -25.18 8.49 -14.18
C VAL A 307 -24.22 8.03 -15.28
N SER A 308 -22.98 7.65 -14.95
CA SER A 308 -21.95 7.38 -15.95
C SER A 308 -20.91 6.36 -15.46
N ARG A 309 -20.62 5.34 -16.26
CA ARG A 309 -19.55 4.37 -15.95
C ARG A 309 -18.15 4.95 -16.08
N LYS A 310 -17.93 5.87 -17.02
CA LYS A 310 -16.62 6.46 -17.30
C LYS A 310 -16.32 7.72 -16.50
N LYS A 311 -17.34 8.40 -15.96
CA LYS A 311 -17.18 9.70 -15.31
C LYS A 311 -17.54 9.71 -13.83
N SER A 312 -18.47 8.86 -13.37
CA SER A 312 -18.88 8.89 -11.97
C SER A 312 -17.74 8.51 -11.04
N THR A 313 -17.55 9.32 -10.01
CA THR A 313 -16.46 9.25 -9.02
C THR A 313 -16.95 8.66 -7.69
N PHE A 314 -16.03 8.43 -6.75
CA PHE A 314 -16.41 8.07 -5.37
C PHE A 314 -17.21 9.18 -4.67
N SER A 315 -16.92 10.46 -4.98
CA SER A 315 -17.68 11.60 -4.43
C SER A 315 -19.13 11.58 -4.90
N ASP A 316 -19.38 11.28 -6.18
CA ASP A 316 -20.74 11.15 -6.72
C ASP A 316 -21.48 9.99 -6.05
N ALA A 317 -20.78 8.86 -5.87
CA ALA A 317 -21.33 7.71 -5.16
C ALA A 317 -21.72 8.05 -3.72
N ARG A 318 -20.89 8.80 -2.99
CA ARG A 318 -21.19 9.25 -1.63
C ARG A 318 -22.45 10.12 -1.57
N LEU A 319 -22.60 11.08 -2.49
CA LEU A 319 -23.78 11.93 -2.57
C LEU A 319 -25.05 11.11 -2.83
N VAL A 320 -24.99 10.15 -3.75
CA VAL A 320 -26.11 9.24 -4.04
C VAL A 320 -26.42 8.34 -2.85
N ILE A 321 -25.41 7.83 -2.13
CA ILE A 321 -25.63 7.04 -0.91
C ILE A 321 -26.34 7.88 0.16
N GLN A 322 -25.88 9.10 0.41
CA GLN A 322 -26.48 9.98 1.41
C GLN A 322 -27.92 10.39 1.06
N LYS A 323 -28.23 10.48 -0.23
CA LYS A 323 -29.55 10.89 -0.71
C LYS A 323 -30.53 9.71 -0.83
N ASP A 324 -30.08 8.59 -1.38
CA ASP A 324 -30.95 7.51 -1.86
C ASP A 324 -30.96 6.27 -0.95
N LEU A 325 -29.92 6.04 -0.13
CA LEU A 325 -29.98 4.97 0.87
C LEU A 325 -30.79 5.43 2.08
N VAL A 326 -31.71 4.57 2.50
CA VAL A 326 -32.54 4.81 3.69
C VAL A 326 -31.61 4.94 4.91
N PRO A 327 -31.80 5.98 5.74
CA PRO A 327 -31.05 6.20 6.99
C PRO A 327 -30.97 4.98 7.92
N ASP A 328 -31.90 4.05 7.80
CA ASP A 328 -31.97 2.85 8.63
C ASP A 328 -30.84 1.84 8.35
N ILE A 329 -30.25 1.87 7.15
CA ILE A 329 -29.17 0.95 6.76
C ILE A 329 -27.80 1.50 7.18
N LEU A 330 -27.61 2.80 7.02
CA LEU A 330 -26.40 3.51 7.42
C LEU A 330 -26.78 4.57 8.43
N CYS A 331 -26.44 4.31 9.68
CA CYS A 331 -26.79 5.20 10.77
C CYS A 331 -26.36 6.64 10.46
N PRO A 332 -27.22 7.67 10.57
CA PRO A 332 -26.88 9.04 10.19
C PRO A 332 -25.66 9.61 10.92
N TYR A 333 -25.39 9.11 12.11
CA TYR A 333 -24.26 9.48 12.97
C TYR A 333 -23.02 8.58 12.79
N MET A 334 -23.10 7.55 11.96
CA MET A 334 -22.00 6.63 11.67
C MET A 334 -21.07 7.28 10.65
N GLU A 335 -19.82 7.55 11.05
CA GLU A 335 -18.79 7.92 10.08
C GLU A 335 -18.39 6.66 9.30
N TRP A 336 -18.52 6.69 7.98
CA TRP A 336 -18.12 5.59 7.11
C TRP A 336 -17.25 6.08 5.96
N ARG A 337 -16.36 5.20 5.51
CA ARG A 337 -15.41 5.45 4.43
C ARG A 337 -15.49 4.34 3.40
N PHE A 338 -15.24 4.67 2.14
CA PHE A 338 -15.03 3.63 1.14
C PHE A 338 -13.77 2.83 1.50
N PHE A 339 -13.82 1.52 1.33
CA PHE A 339 -12.67 0.65 1.50
C PHE A 339 -12.26 0.13 0.12
N VAL A 340 -11.02 0.41 -0.28
CA VAL A 340 -10.47 -0.12 -1.53
C VAL A 340 -9.47 -1.22 -1.22
N PRO A 341 -9.65 -2.44 -1.77
CA PRO A 341 -8.65 -3.51 -1.61
C PRO A 341 -7.25 -3.05 -2.02
N GLY A 342 -6.26 -3.31 -1.15
CA GLY A 342 -4.87 -2.91 -1.36
C GLY A 342 -4.52 -1.46 -0.98
N ILE A 343 -5.52 -0.58 -0.81
CA ILE A 343 -5.30 0.82 -0.39
C ILE A 343 -5.81 1.05 1.03
N GLY A 344 -6.93 0.43 1.40
CA GLY A 344 -7.57 0.62 2.71
C GLY A 344 -8.70 1.65 2.67
N PRO A 345 -9.04 2.26 3.84
CA PRO A 345 -10.06 3.31 3.92
C PRO A 345 -9.65 4.56 3.14
N VAL A 346 -10.57 5.04 2.33
CA VAL A 346 -10.42 6.25 1.51
C VAL A 346 -11.03 7.44 2.25
N SER A 347 -10.26 8.51 2.40
CA SER A 347 -10.73 9.79 2.95
C SER A 347 -11.53 10.57 1.92
N GLY A 348 -12.41 11.47 2.36
CA GLY A 348 -13.20 12.33 1.46
C GLY A 348 -12.35 13.12 0.46
N GLN A 349 -11.16 13.58 0.87
CA GLN A 349 -10.24 14.28 -0.04
C GLN A 349 -9.68 13.34 -1.12
N GLN A 350 -9.43 12.07 -0.80
CA GLN A 350 -8.97 11.08 -1.77
C GLN A 350 -10.09 10.72 -2.76
N GLU A 351 -11.34 10.64 -2.31
CA GLU A 351 -12.50 10.36 -3.17
C GLU A 351 -12.59 11.33 -4.37
N MET A 352 -12.25 12.60 -4.15
CA MET A 352 -12.23 13.64 -5.20
C MET A 352 -11.06 13.48 -6.19
N ASN A 353 -9.94 12.88 -5.74
CA ASN A 353 -8.69 12.83 -6.51
C ASN A 353 -8.50 11.51 -7.28
N MET A 354 -9.25 10.46 -6.94
CA MET A 354 -9.08 9.12 -7.54
C MET A 354 -9.67 8.99 -8.95
N GLY A 355 -10.54 9.94 -9.34
CA GLY A 355 -11.20 9.94 -10.64
C GLY A 355 -12.37 8.94 -10.72
N PRO A 356 -12.70 8.44 -11.92
CA PRO A 356 -13.86 7.58 -12.13
C PRO A 356 -13.75 6.24 -11.39
N ILE A 357 -14.79 5.90 -10.61
CA ILE A 357 -14.79 4.77 -9.67
C ILE A 357 -14.53 3.43 -10.37
N TYR A 358 -15.19 3.20 -11.52
CA TYR A 358 -15.06 1.95 -12.27
C TYR A 358 -13.64 1.74 -12.82
N SER A 359 -13.11 2.75 -13.51
CA SER A 359 -11.76 2.73 -14.08
C SER A 359 -10.70 2.58 -12.99
N PHE A 360 -10.90 3.23 -11.84
CA PHE A 360 -10.00 3.17 -10.72
C PHE A 360 -9.98 1.77 -10.07
N LEU A 361 -11.15 1.23 -9.72
CA LEU A 361 -11.24 -0.08 -9.05
C LEU A 361 -10.75 -1.21 -9.96
N ARG A 362 -11.05 -1.17 -11.25
CA ARG A 362 -10.54 -2.15 -12.22
C ARG A 362 -9.01 -2.17 -12.33
N ARG A 363 -8.35 -1.03 -12.10
CA ARG A 363 -6.88 -0.93 -12.13
C ARG A 363 -6.23 -1.35 -10.82
N THR A 364 -6.88 -1.09 -9.69
CA THR A 364 -6.30 -1.26 -8.35
C THR A 364 -6.64 -2.58 -7.70
N THR A 365 -7.77 -3.18 -8.08
CA THR A 365 -8.26 -4.42 -7.48
C THR A 365 -8.14 -5.56 -8.51
N LEU A 366 -7.40 -6.60 -8.15
CA LEU A 366 -7.23 -7.81 -8.98
C LEU A 366 -8.39 -8.83 -8.80
N ASP A 367 -9.45 -8.45 -8.11
CA ASP A 367 -10.60 -9.33 -7.84
C ASP A 367 -11.38 -9.59 -9.14
N LEU A 368 -11.37 -10.85 -9.58
CA LEU A 368 -12.13 -11.34 -10.73
C LEU A 368 -13.64 -11.09 -10.56
N ASN A 369 -14.11 -10.88 -9.33
CA ASN A 369 -15.52 -10.72 -9.01
C ASN A 369 -15.95 -9.27 -8.78
N LEU A 370 -15.16 -8.29 -9.21
CA LEU A 370 -15.46 -6.87 -9.01
C LEU A 370 -16.78 -6.43 -9.69
N GLY A 371 -17.17 -7.06 -10.79
CA GLY A 371 -18.31 -6.66 -11.62
C GLY A 371 -17.94 -5.60 -12.67
N ASP A 372 -18.72 -5.50 -13.74
CA ASP A 372 -18.46 -4.61 -14.88
C ASP A 372 -19.25 -3.29 -14.81
N GLY A 373 -20.05 -3.11 -13.76
CA GLY A 373 -20.89 -1.94 -13.54
C GLY A 373 -22.22 -1.96 -14.29
N THR A 374 -22.57 -3.06 -14.97
CA THR A 374 -23.88 -3.25 -15.59
C THR A 374 -24.93 -3.66 -14.55
N LEU A 375 -26.20 -3.61 -14.93
CA LEU A 375 -27.31 -4.06 -14.08
C LEU A 375 -27.19 -5.54 -13.69
N LEU A 376 -26.68 -6.38 -14.58
CA LEU A 376 -26.51 -7.82 -14.35
C LEU A 376 -25.25 -8.12 -13.52
N HIS A 377 -24.19 -7.33 -13.69
CA HIS A 377 -22.93 -7.49 -12.94
C HIS A 377 -22.52 -6.17 -12.28
N PRO A 378 -23.27 -5.74 -11.25
CA PRO A 378 -23.04 -4.46 -10.59
C PRO A 378 -21.65 -4.40 -9.97
N LEU A 379 -21.02 -3.23 -10.05
CA LEU A 379 -19.70 -2.97 -9.51
C LEU A 379 -19.73 -3.08 -7.99
N LYS A 380 -18.89 -3.93 -7.40
CA LYS A 380 -18.80 -4.09 -5.95
C LYS A 380 -17.94 -2.98 -5.35
N VAL A 381 -18.51 -2.25 -4.41
CA VAL A 381 -17.82 -1.21 -3.64
C VAL A 381 -17.98 -1.51 -2.17
N PHE A 382 -16.87 -1.51 -1.45
CA PHE A 382 -16.86 -1.78 -0.03
C PHE A 382 -16.94 -0.47 0.76
N ILE A 383 -17.72 -0.49 1.84
CA ILE A 383 -17.74 0.56 2.85
C ILE A 383 -17.36 -0.04 4.19
N MET A 384 -16.71 0.77 5.02
CA MET A 384 -16.33 0.40 6.38
C MET A 384 -16.68 1.50 7.35
N GLU A 385 -17.03 1.09 8.57
CA GLU A 385 -17.21 2.00 9.69
C GLU A 385 -15.86 2.59 10.11
N ALA A 386 -15.77 3.92 10.12
CA ALA A 386 -14.66 4.62 10.74
C ALA A 386 -14.94 4.66 12.25
N LYS A 387 -14.24 3.81 13.01
CA LYS A 387 -14.22 3.96 14.46
C LYS A 387 -13.62 5.32 14.76
N ILE A 388 -14.44 6.28 15.17
CA ILE A 388 -13.97 7.52 15.77
C ILE A 388 -13.17 7.06 16.98
N ALA A 389 -11.85 7.18 16.91
CA ALA A 389 -11.01 7.01 18.08
C ALA A 389 -11.52 8.07 19.05
N LYS A 390 -12.33 7.66 20.04
CA LYS A 390 -12.68 8.52 21.15
C LYS A 390 -11.34 8.85 21.80
N THR A 391 -10.76 9.97 21.41
CA THR A 391 -9.74 10.66 22.16
C THR A 391 -10.40 10.95 23.49
N SER A 392 -10.27 10.02 24.42
CA SER A 392 -10.64 10.21 25.82
C SER A 392 -9.77 11.36 26.29
N SER A 393 -10.29 12.58 26.18
CA SER A 393 -9.79 13.71 26.91
C SER A 393 -9.98 13.36 28.38
N VAL A 394 -8.94 12.76 28.96
CA VAL A 394 -8.78 12.65 30.41
C VAL A 394 -8.62 14.10 30.89
N THR A 395 -9.76 14.73 31.18
CA THR A 395 -9.80 15.94 31.96
C THR A 395 -9.65 15.49 33.41
N ASP A 396 -8.41 15.36 33.86
CA ASP A 396 -8.08 15.29 35.29
C ASP A 396 -8.49 16.63 35.92
N SER A 397 -9.73 16.72 36.37
CA SER A 397 -10.13 17.76 37.32
C SER A 397 -9.61 17.36 38.69
N SER A 398 -8.39 17.79 39.03
CA SER A 398 -7.90 17.81 40.40
C SER A 398 -8.74 18.78 41.23
N THR A 399 -9.74 18.25 41.93
CA THR A 399 -10.47 18.99 42.97
C THR A 399 -9.60 19.06 44.22
N SER A 400 -9.09 20.26 44.49
CA SER A 400 -8.49 20.67 45.75
C SER A 400 -9.58 20.91 46.81
N THR A 401 -9.57 20.14 47.89
CA THR A 401 -10.28 20.34 49.17
C THR A 401 -9.73 19.30 50.14
N SER A 402 -9.38 19.53 51.40
CA SER A 402 -9.29 20.67 52.31
C SER A 402 -8.36 20.24 53.44
#